data_AF-A0A9P5PEV3-F1
#
_entry.id   AF-A0A9P5PEV3-F1
#
_cell.length_a   1.000
_cell.length_b   1.000
_cell.length_c   1.000
_cell.angle_alpha   90.00
_cell.angle_beta   90.00
_cell.angle_gamma   90.00
#
_symmetry.space_group_name_H-M   'P 1'
#
loop_
_entity.id
_entity.type
_entity.pdbx_description
1 polymer ?
#
loop_
_entity_poly.entity_id
_entity_poly.type
_entity_poly.pdbx_seq_one_letter_code
_entity_poly.pdbx_strand_id
1 'polypeptide(L)'
;LAKNIGIAGFGSGITRMQFANTFALLALCPLPSCDTMAKIVLANKHMGAFEGLQQVHVQAAFCCVYDALDHMLPTSYQAKICFNAIFVEHLLCKVSRW
;
A
#
# COMPACT_ATOMS: atom_id res chain seq x y z
N LEU A 1 -13.44 0.20 11.42
CA LEU A 1 -13.13 1.17 12.49
C LEU A 1 -13.07 2.64 12.03
N ALA A 2 -12.37 3.01 10.96
CA ALA A 2 -12.20 4.44 10.59
C ALA A 2 -13.47 5.23 10.16
N LYS A 3 -14.59 4.55 9.84
CA LYS A 3 -15.83 5.24 9.41
C LYS A 3 -16.63 5.85 10.57
N ASN A 4 -16.39 5.43 11.81
CA ASN A 4 -17.17 5.83 13.00
C ASN A 4 -16.49 6.90 13.87
N ILE A 5 -15.30 7.38 13.49
CA ILE A 5 -14.52 8.28 14.36
C ILE A 5 -14.97 9.74 14.18
N GLY A 6 -15.87 10.04 13.23
CA GLY A 6 -16.48 11.37 13.09
C GLY A 6 -15.50 12.50 12.79
N ILE A 7 -14.25 12.20 12.43
CA ILE A 7 -13.23 13.22 12.16
C ILE A 7 -13.43 13.73 10.74
N ALA A 8 -13.84 15.00 10.61
CA ALA A 8 -13.97 15.68 9.33
C ALA A 8 -12.61 15.67 8.59
N GLY A 9 -12.60 15.20 7.33
CA GLY A 9 -11.39 14.98 6.52
C GLY A 9 -11.10 13.51 6.18
N PHE A 10 -11.60 12.57 6.98
CA PHE A 10 -11.53 11.12 6.68
C PHE A 10 -12.54 10.65 5.62
N GLY A 11 -13.39 11.56 5.13
CA GLY A 11 -14.42 11.28 4.13
C GLY A 11 -14.02 11.59 2.68
N SER A 12 -13.00 12.43 2.43
CA SER A 12 -12.77 12.96 1.06
C SER A 12 -11.32 13.27 0.66
N GLY A 13 -10.29 13.07 1.50
CA GLY A 13 -8.92 13.48 1.13
C GLY A 13 -7.79 12.54 1.53
N ILE A 14 -7.90 11.83 2.65
CA ILE A 14 -6.90 10.88 3.13
C ILE A 14 -7.52 9.48 3.14
N THR A 15 -7.02 8.57 2.30
CA THR A 15 -7.42 7.16 2.34
C THR A 15 -6.95 6.56 3.67
N ARG A 16 -7.66 5.56 4.19
CA ARG A 16 -7.25 4.85 5.43
C ARG A 16 -5.82 4.32 5.35
N MET A 17 -5.36 3.99 4.13
CA MET A 17 -4.00 3.55 3.85
C MET A 17 -2.99 4.69 3.95
N GLN A 18 -3.30 5.89 3.46
CA GLN A 18 -2.47 7.08 3.68
C GLN A 18 -2.34 7.42 5.17
N PHE A 19 -3.42 7.29 5.94
CA PHE A 19 -3.37 7.46 7.38
C PHE A 19 -2.52 6.39 8.08
N ALA A 20 -2.69 5.11 7.72
CA ALA A 20 -1.88 4.02 8.24
C ALA A 20 -0.39 4.19 7.91
N ASN A 21 -0.07 4.66 6.70
CA ASN A 21 1.29 4.97 6.28
C ASN A 21 1.88 6.06 7.18
N THR A 22 1.16 7.15 7.44
CA THR A 22 1.65 8.21 8.34
C THR A 22 1.95 7.70 9.74
N PHE A 23 1.09 6.85 10.32
CA PHE A 23 1.35 6.26 11.65
C PHE A 23 2.59 5.38 11.65
N ALA A 24 2.79 4.59 10.60
CA ALA A 24 3.96 3.74 10.48
C ALA A 24 5.24 4.56 10.28
N LEU A 25 5.18 5.65 9.49
CA LEU A 25 6.30 6.57 9.29
C LEU A 25 6.65 7.37 10.54
N LEU A 26 5.67 7.68 11.39
CA LEU A 26 5.88 8.28 12.72
C LEU A 26 6.35 7.26 13.77
N ALA A 27 6.59 6.01 13.39
CA ALA A 27 6.95 4.90 14.29
C ALA A 27 5.92 4.65 15.42
N LEU A 28 4.67 5.06 15.22
CA LEU A 28 3.56 4.79 16.15
C LEU A 28 3.00 3.37 15.98
N CYS A 29 3.23 2.76 14.82
CA CYS A 29 2.94 1.35 14.56
C CYS A 29 4.00 0.72 13.66
N PRO A 30 4.19 -0.61 13.70
CA PRO A 30 5.10 -1.29 12.79
C PRO A 30 4.59 -1.24 11.35
N LEU A 31 5.51 -1.11 10.39
CA LEU A 31 5.19 -1.24 8.96
C LEU A 31 4.68 -2.66 8.65
N PRO A 32 3.64 -2.80 7.82
CA PRO A 32 3.18 -4.11 7.40
C PRO A 32 4.23 -4.78 6.53
N SER A 33 4.37 -6.10 6.68
CA SER A 33 5.16 -6.90 5.75
C SER A 33 4.47 -6.95 4.38
N CYS A 34 5.24 -7.28 3.34
CA CYS A 34 4.73 -7.47 1.99
C CYS A 34 3.58 -8.49 1.94
N ASP A 35 3.75 -9.63 2.61
CA ASP A 35 2.72 -10.68 2.76
C ASP A 35 1.44 -10.16 3.44
N THR A 36 1.60 -9.37 4.52
CA THR A 36 0.48 -8.78 5.25
C THR A 36 -0.29 -7.83 4.33
N MET A 37 0.41 -6.98 3.58
CA MET A 37 -0.21 -6.04 2.67
C MET A 37 -0.92 -6.74 1.51
N ALA A 38 -0.33 -7.79 0.97
CA ALA A 38 -0.95 -8.56 -0.10
C ALA A 38 -2.24 -9.26 0.37
N LYS A 39 -2.29 -9.76 1.61
CA LYS A 39 -3.52 -10.28 2.23
C LYS A 39 -4.58 -9.18 2.40
N ILE A 40 -4.17 -7.97 2.76
CA ILE A 40 -5.08 -6.81 2.85
C ILE A 40 -5.66 -6.48 1.47
N VAL A 41 -4.84 -6.44 0.41
CA VAL A 41 -5.29 -6.21 -0.97
C VAL A 41 -6.28 -7.30 -1.41
N LEU A 42 -5.96 -8.58 -1.18
CA LEU A 42 -6.83 -9.71 -1.52
C LEU A 42 -8.19 -9.65 -0.79
N ALA A 43 -8.20 -9.21 0.47
CA ALA A 43 -9.42 -9.04 1.25
C ALA A 43 -10.28 -7.84 0.81
N ASN A 44 -9.70 -6.87 0.08
CA ASN A 44 -10.35 -5.63 -0.31
C ASN A 44 -10.36 -5.49 -1.85
N LYS A 45 -11.19 -6.32 -2.50
CA LYS A 45 -11.26 -6.43 -3.97
C LYS A 45 -11.62 -5.14 -4.73
N HIS A 46 -12.07 -4.10 -4.04
CA HIS A 46 -12.43 -2.81 -4.62
C HIS A 46 -11.25 -1.82 -4.69
N MET A 47 -10.05 -2.23 -4.28
CA MET A 47 -8.84 -1.43 -4.38
C MET A 47 -8.26 -1.51 -5.79
N GLY A 48 -7.74 -0.40 -6.32
CA GLY A 48 -7.11 -0.37 -7.64
C GLY A 48 -5.93 -1.35 -7.76
N ALA A 49 -5.20 -1.57 -6.66
CA ALA A 49 -4.14 -2.56 -6.59
C ALA A 49 -4.67 -4.00 -6.77
N PHE A 50 -5.90 -4.31 -6.32
CA PHE A 50 -6.49 -5.62 -6.55
C PHE A 50 -6.86 -5.79 -8.03
N GLU A 51 -7.52 -4.80 -8.62
CA GLU A 51 -7.94 -4.84 -10.03
C GLU A 51 -6.75 -5.13 -10.96
N GLY A 52 -5.60 -4.52 -10.70
CA GLY A 52 -4.39 -4.72 -11.49
C GLY A 52 -3.65 -6.03 -11.23
N LEU A 53 -3.89 -6.69 -10.11
CA LEU A 53 -3.20 -7.93 -9.72
C LEU A 53 -4.09 -9.17 -9.85
N GLN A 54 -5.41 -9.03 -10.01
CA GLN A 54 -6.34 -10.17 -9.97
C GLN A 54 -6.21 -11.14 -11.16
N GLN A 55 -5.59 -10.70 -12.27
CA GLN A 55 -5.32 -11.57 -13.42
C GLN A 55 -4.29 -12.66 -13.09
N VAL A 56 -3.64 -12.57 -11.93
CA VAL A 56 -2.65 -13.49 -11.39
C VAL A 56 -2.92 -13.76 -9.90
N HIS A 57 -2.10 -14.60 -9.27
CA HIS A 57 -2.15 -14.79 -7.81
C HIS A 57 -1.71 -13.49 -7.11
N VAL A 58 -2.68 -12.71 -6.61
CA VAL A 58 -2.49 -11.38 -5.97
C VAL A 58 -1.32 -11.35 -4.99
N GLN A 59 -1.19 -12.37 -4.15
CA GLN A 59 -0.12 -12.45 -3.16
C GLN A 59 1.27 -12.55 -3.80
N ALA A 60 1.44 -13.49 -4.73
CA ALA A 60 2.70 -13.65 -5.46
C ALA A 60 3.02 -12.41 -6.28
N ALA A 61 2.03 -11.86 -6.99
CA ALA A 61 2.20 -10.70 -7.85
C ALA A 61 2.58 -9.45 -7.07
N PHE A 62 1.93 -9.20 -5.92
CA PHE A 62 2.29 -8.10 -5.04
C PHE A 62 3.72 -8.24 -4.52
N CYS A 63 4.12 -9.43 -4.05
CA CYS A 63 5.49 -9.70 -3.63
C CYS A 63 6.51 -9.49 -4.76
N CYS A 64 6.23 -9.98 -5.96
CA CYS A 64 7.12 -9.78 -7.10
C CYS A 64 7.30 -8.29 -7.44
N VAL A 65 6.23 -7.50 -7.40
CA VAL A 65 6.32 -6.04 -7.64
C VAL A 65 7.14 -5.37 -6.54
N TYR A 66 6.91 -5.74 -5.28
CA TYR A 66 7.67 -5.22 -4.14
C TYR A 66 9.17 -5.52 -4.30
N ASP A 67 9.52 -6.79 -4.51
CA ASP A 67 10.91 -7.23 -4.62
C ASP A 67 11.61 -6.59 -5.84
N ALA A 68 10.89 -6.45 -6.96
CA ALA A 68 11.42 -5.78 -8.14
C ALA A 68 11.74 -4.30 -7.86
N LEU A 69 10.84 -3.58 -7.18
CA LEU A 69 11.07 -2.19 -6.81
C LEU A 69 12.18 -2.03 -5.77
N ASP A 70 12.25 -2.92 -4.79
CA ASP A 70 13.32 -2.94 -3.79
C ASP A 70 14.69 -3.13 -4.46
N HIS A 71 14.77 -4.03 -5.43
CA HIS A 71 16.01 -4.28 -6.16
C HIS A 71 16.40 -3.13 -7.12
N MET A 72 15.41 -2.51 -7.78
CA MET A 72 15.65 -1.48 -8.79
C MET A 72 15.90 -0.08 -8.21
N LEU A 73 15.34 0.23 -7.04
CA LEU A 73 15.46 1.55 -6.42
C LEU A 73 16.70 1.60 -5.52
N PRO A 74 17.64 2.55 -5.75
CA PRO A 74 18.76 2.75 -4.84
C PRO A 74 18.28 3.05 -3.42
N THR A 75 18.97 2.53 -2.40
CA THR A 75 18.60 2.75 -0.97
C THR A 75 18.45 4.23 -0.62
N SER A 76 19.28 5.10 -1.21
CA SER A 76 19.19 6.57 -1.02
C SER A 76 17.89 7.16 -1.58
N TYR A 77 17.31 6.56 -2.60
CA TYR A 77 16.02 6.95 -3.16
C TYR A 77 14.86 6.33 -2.37
N GLN A 78 14.98 5.06 -1.98
CA GLN A 78 14.00 4.39 -1.13
C GLN A 78 13.73 5.17 0.16
N ALA A 79 14.77 5.70 0.80
CA ALA A 79 14.65 6.53 1.99
C ALA A 79 13.86 7.83 1.73
N LYS A 80 14.04 8.46 0.56
CA LYS A 80 13.34 9.72 0.20
C LYS A 80 11.85 9.53 -0.02
N ILE A 81 11.46 8.39 -0.58
CA ILE A 81 10.05 8.07 -0.84
C ILE A 81 9.41 7.27 0.30
N CYS A 82 10.16 7.01 1.37
CA CYS A 82 9.78 6.14 2.47
C CYS A 82 9.26 4.77 1.99
N PHE A 83 10.01 4.11 1.10
CA PHE A 83 9.62 2.87 0.44
C PHE A 83 9.20 1.79 1.46
N ASN A 84 7.99 1.25 1.28
CA ASN A 84 7.43 0.20 2.11
C ASN A 84 6.23 -0.47 1.40
N ALA A 85 5.63 -1.51 2.00
CA ALA A 85 4.53 -2.23 1.36
C ALA A 85 3.28 -1.37 1.10
N ILE A 86 2.98 -0.39 1.97
CA ILE A 86 1.88 0.56 1.75
C ILE A 86 2.19 1.49 0.58
N PHE A 87 3.45 1.90 0.40
CA PHE A 87 3.86 2.66 -0.79
C PHE A 87 3.57 1.88 -2.08
N VAL A 88 3.89 0.58 -2.13
CA VAL A 88 3.63 -0.25 -3.31
C VAL A 88 2.13 -0.38 -3.60
N GLU A 89 1.30 -0.57 -2.58
CA GLU A 89 -0.15 -0.55 -2.77
C GLU A 89 -0.65 0.79 -3.34
N HIS A 90 -0.19 1.92 -2.78
CA HIS A 90 -0.56 3.24 -3.29
C HIS A 90 -0.10 3.44 -4.75
N LEU A 91 1.10 2.99 -5.09
CA LEU A 91 1.63 3.04 -6.44
C LEU A 91 0.70 2.27 -7.39
N LEU A 92 0.38 1.02 -7.07
CA LEU A 92 -0.50 0.17 -7.88
C LEU A 92 -1.90 0.75 -8.04
N CYS A 93 -2.45 1.38 -7.00
CA CYS A 93 -3.73 2.09 -7.07
C CYS A 93 -3.73 3.34 -7.97
N LYS A 94 -2.56 3.86 -8.36
CA LYS A 94 -2.42 5.05 -9.21
C LYS A 94 -1.99 4.75 -10.63
N VAL A 95 -1.46 3.55 -10.89
CA VAL A 95 -1.21 3.12 -12.26
C VAL A 95 -2.56 2.75 -12.87
N SER A 96 -3.15 3.69 -13.60
CA SER A 96 -4.46 3.60 -14.28
C SER A 96 -4.55 2.52 -15.38
N ARG A 97 -3.56 1.63 -15.46
CA ARG A 97 -3.21 0.83 -16.62
C ARG A 97 -3.02 -0.66 -16.36
N TRP A 98 -3.33 -1.13 -15.14
CA TRP A 98 -3.41 -2.54 -14.84
C TRP A 98 -4.87 -2.99 -14.79
#